data_AF-A0ABD5PZZ5-F1
#
_entry.id   AF-A0ABD5PZZ5-F1
#
_cell.length_a   1.000
_cell.length_b   1.000
_cell.length_c   1.000
_cell.angle_alpha   90.00
_cell.angle_beta   90.00
_cell.angle_gamma   90.00
#
_symmetry.space_group_name_H-M   'P 1'
#
loop_
_entity.id
_entity.type
_entity.pdbx_description
1 polymer ?
#
loop_
_entity_poly.entity_id
_entity_poly.type
_entity_poly.pdbx_seq_one_letter_code
_entity_poly.pdbx_strand_id
1 'polypeptide(L)' 'MTTCKGCGRHLDPEDLARHERGQFVVVHCPDCKCLLGRYNRHGADPETDNLRT' A
#
# COMPACT_ATOMS: atom_id res chain seq x y z
N MET A 1 8.29 -2.64 10.58
CA MET A 1 7.70 -3.95 10.88
C MET A 1 6.20 -3.83 10.91
N THR A 2 5.50 -4.61 10.09
CA THR A 2 4.04 -4.62 10.01
C THR A 2 3.55 -6.03 10.28
N THR A 3 2.67 -6.20 11.26
CA THR A 3 2.10 -7.52 11.56
C THR A 3 0.92 -7.79 10.65
N CYS A 4 0.93 -8.92 9.95
CA CYS A 4 -0.20 -9.30 9.13
C CYS A 4 -1.37 -9.77 10.00
N LYS A 5 -2.54 -9.13 9.85
CA LYS A 5 -3.76 -9.53 10.57
C LYS A 5 -4.33 -10.89 10.14
N GLY A 6 -3.96 -11.38 8.96
CA GLY A 6 -4.43 -12.69 8.46
C GLY A 6 -3.63 -13.87 8.99
N CYS A 7 -2.29 -13.82 8.91
CA CYS A 7 -1.43 -14.93 9.33
C CYS A 7 -0.69 -14.68 10.66
N GLY A 8 -0.79 -13.49 11.25
CA GLY A 8 -0.11 -13.13 12.50
C GLY A 8 1.41 -12.95 12.38
N ARG A 9 1.98 -13.09 11.18
CA ARG A 9 3.43 -12.98 10.95
C ARG A 9 3.88 -11.53 11.02
N HIS A 10 5.07 -11.32 11.56
CA HIS A 10 5.79 -10.06 11.43
C HIS A 10 6.47 -10.00 10.06
N LEU A 11 6.12 -8.99 9.29
CA LEU A 11 6.71 -8.72 7.98
C LEU A 11 7.55 -7.46 8.08
N ASP A 12 8.76 -7.54 7.56
CA ASP A 12 9.59 -6.38 7.36
C ASP A 12 9.11 -5.59 6.14
N PRO A 13 9.29 -4.26 6.15
CA PRO A 13 8.80 -3.42 5.07
C PRO A 13 9.43 -3.79 3.71
N GLU A 14 10.63 -4.33 3.70
CA GLU A 14 11.30 -4.84 2.50
C GLU A 14 10.67 -6.14 1.95
N ASP A 15 10.15 -7.02 2.82
CA ASP A 15 9.45 -8.26 2.44
C ASP A 15 7.97 -8.07 2.07
N LEU A 16 7.45 -6.86 2.17
CA LEU A 16 6.06 -6.57 1.80
C LEU A 16 5.86 -6.66 0.28
N ALA A 17 4.95 -7.54 -0.14
CA ALA A 17 4.54 -7.66 -1.54
C ALA A 17 3.70 -6.45 -1.96
N ARG A 18 4.26 -5.62 -2.84
CA ARG A 18 3.62 -4.41 -3.37
C ARG A 18 3.15 -4.68 -4.79
N HIS A 19 1.85 -4.56 -5.00
CA HIS A 19 1.21 -4.66 -6.30
C HIS A 19 0.80 -3.29 -6.79
N GLU A 20 1.36 -2.87 -7.91
CA GLU A 20 1.06 -1.59 -8.51
C GLU A 20 -0.13 -1.72 -9.47
N ARG A 21 -1.19 -0.94 -9.22
CA ARG A 21 -2.40 -0.88 -10.05
C ARG A 21 -2.66 0.58 -10.43
N GLY A 22 -2.16 0.96 -11.60
CA GLY A 22 -2.27 2.34 -12.11
C GLY A 22 -1.62 3.34 -11.16
N GLN A 23 -2.43 4.24 -10.59
CA GLN A 23 -2.01 5.27 -9.63
C GLN A 23 -1.99 4.80 -8.17
N PHE A 24 -2.31 3.53 -7.90
CA PHE A 24 -2.36 2.98 -6.55
C PHE A 24 -1.32 1.88 -6.37
N VAL A 25 -0.72 1.83 -5.19
CA VAL A 25 0.08 0.70 -4.74
C VAL A 25 -0.68 -0.01 -3.64
N VAL A 26 -0.90 -1.29 -3.85
CA VAL A 26 -1.62 -2.17 -2.94
C VAL A 26 -0.61 -3.08 -2.27
N VAL A 27 -0.59 -3.09 -0.95
CA VAL A 27 0.32 -3.90 -0.15
C VAL A 27 -0.41 -5.12 0.36
N HIS A 28 0.11 -6.29 0.01
CA HIS A 28 -0.37 -7.58 0.46
C HIS A 28 0.68 -8.31 1.29
N CYS A 29 0.23 -9.20 2.16
CA CYS A 29 1.11 -10.21 2.75
C CYS A 29 1.53 -11.22 1.67
N PRO A 30 2.83 -11.53 1.51
CA PRO A 30 3.30 -12.49 0.51
C PRO A 30 2.78 -13.91 0.74
N ASP A 31 2.62 -14.33 1.99
CA ASP A 31 2.16 -15.68 2.33
C ASP A 31 0.63 -15.83 2.18
N CYS A 32 -0.15 -15.01 2.89
CA CYS A 32 -1.60 -15.18 2.99
C CYS A 32 -2.40 -14.25 2.08
N LYS A 33 -1.73 -13.40 1.29
CA LYS A 33 -2.32 -12.42 0.35
C LYS A 33 -3.29 -11.41 0.98
N CYS A 34 -3.34 -11.37 2.31
CA CYS A 34 -4.20 -10.46 3.06
C CYS A 34 -3.79 -9.01 2.76
N LEU A 35 -4.79 -8.14 2.60
CA LEU A 35 -4.57 -6.72 2.33
C LEU A 35 -4.04 -6.04 3.60
N LEU A 36 -2.82 -5.51 3.54
CA LEU A 36 -2.17 -4.81 4.65
C LEU A 36 -2.39 -3.30 4.56
N GLY A 37 -2.45 -2.77 3.35
CA GLY A 37 -2.68 -1.35 3.12
C GLY A 37 -2.74 -1.01 1.64
N ARG A 38 -3.21 0.20 1.34
CA ARG A 38 -3.20 0.78 0.01
C ARG A 38 -2.73 2.23 0.13
N TYR A 39 -1.79 2.63 -0.71
CA TYR A 39 -1.37 4.02 -0.81
C TYR A 39 -1.44 4.49 -2.26
N ASN A 40 -1.70 5.78 -2.44
CA ASN A 40 -1.60 6.40 -3.74
C ASN A 40 -0.12 6.53 -4.09
N ARG A 41 0.24 6.25 -5.34
CA ARG A 41 1.59 6.51 -5.83
C ARG A 41 1.72 8.04 -5.90
N HIS A 42 2.45 8.63 -4.95
CA HIS A 42 2.84 10.05 -4.97
C HIS A 42 3.93 10.31 -6.04
N GLY A 43 3.65 9.90 -7.27
CA GLY A 43 4.41 10.22 -8.48
C GLY A 43 3.53 10.78 -9.59
N ALA A 44 2.20 10.82 -9.40
CA ALA A 44 1.39 11.84 -10.03
C ALA A 44 1.56 13.10 -9.19
N ASP A 45 1.92 14.21 -9.83
CA ASP A 45 1.89 15.56 -9.26
C ASP A 45 0.66 15.67 -8.34
N PRO A 46 0.79 16.13 -7.08
CA PRO A 46 -0.39 16.33 -6.26
C PRO A 46 -1.23 17.39 -6.98
N GLU A 47 -2.27 16.96 -7.69
CA GLU A 47 -3.31 17.85 -8.18
C GLU A 47 -3.97 18.41 -6.93
N THR A 48 -3.39 19.49 -6.45
CA THR A 48 -3.86 20.24 -5.31
C THR A 48 -5.16 20.83 -5.83
N ASP A 49 -6.27 20.22 -5.43
CA ASP A 49 -7.62 20.69 -5.71
C ASP A 49 -7.74 22.09 -5.08
N ASN A 50 -7.33 23.09 -5.85
CA ASN A 50 -7.51 24.49 -5.49
C ASN A 50 -8.97 24.82 -5.81
N LEU A 51 -9.89 24.30 -5.00
CA LEU A 51 -11.27 24.75 -4.97
C LEU A 51 -11.29 26.21 -4.49
N ARG A 52 -10.99 27.13 -5.41
CA ARG A 52 -11.15 28.56 -5.22
C ARG A 52 -12.63 28.86 -5.45
N THR A 53 -13.39 28.92 -4.35
CA THR A 53 -14.73 29.51 -4.35
C THR A 53 -14.64 30.91 -3.78
#